data_AF-D6Z708-F1
#
_entry.id   AF-D6Z708-F1
#
_cell.length_a   1.000
_cell.length_b   1.000
_cell.length_c   1.000
_cell.angle_alpha   90.00
_cell.angle_beta   90.00
_cell.angle_gamma   90.00
#
_symmetry.space_group_name_H-M   'P 1'
#
loop_
_entity.id
_entity.type
_entity.pdbx_description
1 polymer ?
#
loop_
_entity_poly.entity_id
_entity_poly.type
_entity_poly.pdbx_seq_one_letter_code
_entity_poly.pdbx_strand_id
1 'polypeptide(L)'
;MAKEHHYHNLKLLYDPQRQEQVSQRLLPLFGDRPLEAVPYKAGKPPLWPEGETTVVCYLGDRELAMVLPLAMEQGWRLALLPHPELNRAKAGFGIAANLPEAVADIFTGEERWVDLLLVNGRPVLQSVVLGEVFDLAPGSHVAGFSARLTKFFGNLKRLTTLYLKPYTFKTALGKTLHTAALGVLLVEHTRSSLLTRNLLPDSNINDGMMHAMILAPRSLLGLLRHLLGGLLGFHRGSQFPPFAGHIKTGTLEISAPTAIDYQQDGLSLSQKKLVCETVPKALRLLPGRHLTIDRAVPPGKERFRIQGLPTGEARTALLAKSLPILPHAATEDFKELYQALRQNALATPAYLTLMVLSTLLATIGLFANSPPVIIGAMILAPLMAPIISLAMGVARQDTALLAGSARTLALGVVLGLGCAALLAALLPLKVVTTEIGARLTPTLLDLGVAIISGIAGAYAHARAEVARSLAGVAIAVALVPPLAVAGIGIGWGDWSVLWGASLLFLTNLAGIVLAAGLTFLTLGYAPFHRARRGLLITMAAVTLISIPLLLGFMGMKEEQTLVSQLEGLTLQEVTIREVRIRPGEPLHLSLRLISAGTISDGQLEEVKTAIENRIGRPIVLEATMSIVR
;
A
#
# COMPACT_ATOMS: atom_id res chain seq x y z
N MET A 1 -6.39 53.29 -25.59
CA MET A 1 -6.66 53.41 -27.04
C MET A 1 -6.11 52.26 -27.91
N ALA A 2 -5.25 51.35 -27.42
CA ALA A 2 -4.74 50.22 -28.24
C ALA A 2 -5.55 48.89 -28.16
N LYS A 3 -6.64 48.81 -27.37
CA LYS A 3 -7.41 47.57 -27.14
C LYS A 3 -8.67 47.40 -28.01
N GLU A 4 -9.11 48.44 -28.73
CA GLU A 4 -10.36 48.39 -29.50
C GLU A 4 -10.20 47.87 -30.95
N HIS A 5 -8.97 47.76 -31.46
CA HIS A 5 -8.71 47.36 -32.86
C HIS A 5 -8.74 45.84 -33.12
N HIS A 6 -9.08 44.99 -32.14
CA HIS A 6 -8.95 43.53 -32.28
C HIS A 6 -10.25 42.77 -32.65
N TYR A 7 -11.38 43.46 -32.81
CA TYR A 7 -12.71 42.82 -32.91
C TYR A 7 -13.55 43.25 -34.13
N HIS A 8 -12.93 43.70 -35.23
CA HIS A 8 -13.67 44.20 -36.40
C HIS A 8 -14.41 43.14 -37.22
N ASN A 9 -14.26 41.84 -36.92
CA ASN A 9 -14.94 40.75 -37.64
C ASN A 9 -15.34 39.59 -36.70
N LEU A 10 -16.35 39.81 -35.85
CA LEU A 10 -16.85 38.83 -34.89
C LEU A 10 -17.99 37.99 -35.53
N LYS A 11 -17.84 36.67 -35.53
CA LYS A 11 -18.84 35.72 -36.04
C LYS A 11 -19.30 34.82 -34.91
N LEU A 12 -20.60 34.65 -34.72
CA LEU A 12 -21.17 33.68 -33.79
C LEU A 12 -21.62 32.45 -34.59
N LEU A 13 -20.89 31.34 -34.43
CA LEU A 13 -21.27 30.05 -34.98
C LEU A 13 -22.09 29.30 -33.92
N TYR A 14 -23.38 29.06 -34.20
CA TYR A 14 -24.31 28.51 -33.21
C TYR A 14 -25.06 27.27 -33.68
N ASP A 15 -25.50 26.45 -32.74
CA ASP A 15 -26.38 25.30 -32.99
C ASP A 15 -27.76 25.78 -33.52
N PRO A 16 -28.16 25.41 -34.76
CA PRO A 16 -29.44 25.81 -35.33
C PRO A 16 -30.65 25.38 -34.50
N GLN A 17 -30.56 24.31 -33.71
CA GLN A 17 -31.66 23.87 -32.83
C GLN A 17 -31.92 24.85 -31.68
N ARG A 18 -30.98 25.76 -31.41
CA ARG A 18 -31.02 26.73 -30.31
C ARG A 18 -31.21 28.17 -30.78
N GLN A 19 -31.69 28.37 -32.01
CA GLN A 19 -31.85 29.71 -32.61
C GLN A 19 -32.62 30.69 -31.70
N GLU A 20 -33.72 30.26 -31.09
CA GLU A 20 -34.50 31.11 -30.18
C GLU A 20 -33.70 31.56 -28.96
N GLN A 21 -32.97 30.64 -28.32
CA GLN A 21 -32.10 30.94 -27.19
C GLN A 21 -30.96 31.89 -27.58
N VAL A 22 -30.42 31.73 -28.79
CA VAL A 22 -29.38 32.61 -29.32
C VAL A 22 -29.92 34.03 -29.50
N SER A 23 -31.08 34.18 -30.15
CA SER A 23 -31.69 35.49 -30.40
C SER A 23 -32.14 36.20 -29.13
N GLN A 24 -32.76 35.49 -28.18
CA GLN A 24 -33.36 36.12 -26.99
C GLN A 24 -32.37 36.31 -25.83
N ARG A 25 -31.34 35.46 -25.70
CA ARG A 25 -30.46 35.45 -24.51
C ARG A 25 -28.99 35.65 -24.81
N LEU A 26 -28.49 35.15 -25.94
CA LEU A 26 -27.06 35.22 -26.23
C LEU A 26 -26.69 36.52 -26.95
N LEU A 27 -27.37 36.88 -28.04
CA LEU A 27 -27.10 38.10 -28.80
C LEU A 27 -27.16 39.39 -27.94
N PRO A 28 -28.14 39.57 -27.03
CA PRO A 28 -28.17 40.76 -26.18
C PRO A 28 -26.93 40.95 -25.30
N LEU A 29 -26.19 39.88 -24.97
CA LEU A 29 -24.97 39.95 -24.15
C LEU A 29 -23.79 40.59 -24.90
N PHE A 30 -23.86 40.69 -26.24
CA PHE A 30 -22.84 41.33 -27.06
C PHE A 30 -23.04 42.84 -27.21
N GLY A 31 -24.18 43.39 -26.77
CA GLY A 31 -24.51 44.81 -26.87
C GLY A 31 -24.54 45.30 -28.32
N ASP A 32 -24.09 46.53 -28.56
CA ASP A 32 -24.07 47.18 -29.88
C ASP A 32 -22.88 46.75 -30.78
N ARG A 33 -22.16 45.69 -30.40
CA ARG A 33 -20.97 45.24 -31.15
C ARG A 33 -21.38 44.55 -32.45
N PRO A 34 -20.69 44.80 -33.58
CA PRO A 34 -20.98 44.15 -34.85
C PRO A 34 -20.68 42.64 -34.74
N LEU A 35 -21.75 41.84 -34.68
CA LEU A 35 -21.70 40.37 -34.58
C LEU A 35 -22.60 39.76 -35.66
N GLU A 36 -22.01 38.95 -36.53
CA GLU A 36 -22.80 38.17 -37.49
C GLU A 36 -23.05 36.77 -36.94
N ALA A 37 -24.32 36.43 -36.72
CA ALA A 37 -24.73 35.12 -36.24
C ALA A 37 -25.01 34.16 -37.41
N VAL A 38 -24.25 33.06 -37.47
CA VAL A 38 -24.32 32.06 -38.53
C VAL A 38 -24.69 30.69 -37.94
N PRO A 39 -25.78 30.05 -38.40
CA PRO A 39 -26.14 28.72 -37.93
C PRO A 39 -25.16 27.67 -38.50
N TYR A 40 -24.68 26.77 -37.65
CA TYR A 40 -23.81 25.67 -38.06
C TYR A 40 -24.56 24.68 -38.96
N LYS A 41 -23.95 24.35 -40.11
CA LYS A 41 -24.47 23.34 -41.05
C LYS A 41 -23.41 22.28 -41.31
N ALA A 42 -23.70 21.05 -40.91
CA ALA A 42 -22.80 19.92 -41.14
C ALA A 42 -22.49 19.76 -42.64
N GLY A 43 -21.19 19.61 -42.96
CA GLY A 43 -20.72 19.43 -44.35
C GLY A 43 -20.67 20.68 -45.22
N LYS A 44 -21.07 21.85 -44.71
CA LYS A 44 -20.88 23.15 -45.38
C LYS A 44 -20.11 24.10 -44.45
N PRO A 45 -18.76 24.06 -44.46
CA PRO A 45 -17.98 24.92 -43.60
C PRO A 45 -18.21 26.39 -43.95
N PRO A 46 -18.35 27.30 -42.97
CA PRO A 46 -18.39 28.72 -43.25
C PRO A 46 -17.02 29.15 -43.81
N LEU A 47 -17.02 29.85 -44.95
CA LEU A 47 -15.82 30.40 -45.57
C LEU A 47 -15.70 31.86 -45.14
N TRP A 48 -14.79 32.13 -44.20
CA TRP A 48 -14.48 33.48 -43.73
C TRP A 48 -13.02 33.80 -44.01
N PRO A 49 -12.65 35.09 -44.19
CA PRO A 49 -11.27 35.48 -44.45
C PRO A 49 -10.31 34.96 -43.38
N GLU A 50 -9.18 34.42 -43.84
CA GLU A 50 -8.11 33.88 -42.98
C GLU A 50 -7.57 34.96 -42.03
N GLY A 51 -7.20 34.55 -40.81
CA GLY A 51 -6.36 35.34 -39.90
C GLY A 51 -7.01 36.52 -39.14
N GLU A 52 -8.11 37.10 -39.62
CA GLU A 52 -8.76 38.28 -39.00
C GLU A 52 -10.12 37.99 -38.35
N THR A 53 -10.71 36.82 -38.59
CA THR A 53 -12.05 36.48 -38.08
C THR A 53 -11.97 35.90 -36.66
N THR A 54 -12.73 36.49 -35.73
CA THR A 54 -12.95 35.90 -34.39
C THR A 54 -14.26 35.12 -34.41
N VAL A 55 -14.16 33.80 -34.25
CA VAL A 55 -15.28 32.87 -34.28
C VAL A 55 -15.62 32.47 -32.86
N VAL A 56 -16.81 32.88 -32.43
CA VAL A 56 -17.41 32.50 -31.16
C VAL A 56 -18.30 31.27 -31.39
N CYS A 57 -18.00 30.15 -30.76
CA CYS A 57 -18.74 28.91 -30.92
C CYS A 57 -19.72 28.71 -29.75
N TYR A 58 -21.00 28.59 -30.08
CA TYR A 58 -22.06 28.09 -29.19
C TYR A 58 -22.58 26.76 -29.73
N LEU A 59 -21.79 25.71 -29.52
CA LEU A 59 -21.95 24.38 -30.14
C LEU A 59 -21.81 23.27 -29.09
N GLY A 60 -22.37 22.09 -29.37
CA GLY A 60 -22.12 20.87 -28.58
C GLY A 60 -20.72 20.29 -28.85
N ASP A 61 -20.31 19.30 -28.04
CA ASP A 61 -19.01 18.63 -28.18
C ASP A 61 -18.84 17.99 -29.59
N ARG A 62 -19.93 17.47 -30.17
CA ARG A 62 -19.90 16.78 -31.47
C ARG A 62 -19.60 17.76 -32.61
N GLU A 63 -20.31 18.88 -32.66
CA GLU A 63 -20.17 19.91 -33.69
C GLU A 63 -18.83 20.63 -33.51
N LEU A 64 -18.44 20.92 -32.27
CA LEU A 64 -17.14 21.54 -31.98
C LEU A 64 -15.98 20.69 -32.51
N ALA A 65 -16.02 19.36 -32.34
CA ALA A 65 -14.99 18.47 -32.87
C ALA A 65 -14.85 18.53 -34.41
N MET A 66 -15.90 18.94 -35.12
CA MET A 66 -15.84 19.15 -36.57
C MET A 66 -15.36 20.55 -36.95
N VAL A 67 -15.50 21.53 -36.05
CA VAL A 67 -15.11 22.93 -36.26
C VAL A 67 -13.64 23.17 -35.94
N LEU A 68 -13.05 22.48 -34.95
CA LEU A 68 -11.65 22.68 -34.57
C LEU A 68 -10.65 22.46 -35.72
N PRO A 69 -10.75 21.41 -36.55
CA PRO A 69 -9.85 21.25 -37.70
C PRO A 69 -10.00 22.39 -38.72
N LEU A 70 -11.23 22.85 -38.97
CA LEU A 70 -11.48 23.99 -39.86
C LEU A 70 -10.88 25.28 -39.30
N ALA A 71 -10.99 25.51 -37.99
CA ALA A 71 -10.42 26.67 -37.34
C ALA A 71 -8.89 26.67 -37.40
N MET A 72 -8.27 25.49 -37.29
CA MET A 72 -6.84 25.29 -37.46
C MET A 72 -6.40 25.59 -38.90
N GLU A 73 -7.11 25.04 -39.90
CA GLU A 73 -6.81 25.26 -41.33
C GLU A 73 -6.97 26.73 -41.75
N GLN A 74 -8.03 27.39 -41.29
CA GLN A 74 -8.37 28.78 -41.66
C GLN A 74 -7.71 29.83 -40.75
N GLY A 75 -6.98 29.41 -39.72
CA GLY A 75 -6.31 30.31 -38.77
C GLY A 75 -7.26 31.20 -37.95
N TRP A 76 -8.47 30.74 -37.66
CA TRP A 76 -9.48 31.49 -36.91
C TRP A 76 -9.06 31.74 -35.46
N ARG A 77 -9.41 32.92 -34.94
CA ARG A 77 -9.36 33.17 -33.49
C ARG A 77 -10.63 32.62 -32.85
N LEU A 78 -10.50 31.61 -32.02
CA LEU A 78 -11.61 30.82 -31.50
C LEU A 78 -11.97 31.22 -30.07
N ALA A 79 -13.26 31.42 -29.80
CA ALA A 79 -13.81 31.58 -28.46
C ALA A 79 -14.94 30.56 -28.25
N LEU A 80 -15.06 30.00 -27.05
CA LEU A 80 -16.04 28.96 -26.75
C LEU A 80 -17.03 29.43 -25.68
N LEU A 81 -18.31 29.18 -25.92
CA LEU A 81 -19.40 29.49 -24.99
C LEU A 81 -20.00 28.22 -24.38
N PRO A 82 -20.53 28.27 -23.15
CA PRO A 82 -21.11 27.10 -22.49
C PRO A 82 -22.43 26.69 -23.16
N HIS A 83 -22.40 25.59 -23.91
CA HIS A 83 -23.59 24.95 -24.48
C HIS A 83 -24.05 23.76 -23.60
N PRO A 84 -25.36 23.45 -23.50
CA PRO A 84 -25.85 22.32 -22.71
C PRO A 84 -25.23 20.96 -23.07
N GLU A 85 -24.85 20.78 -24.33
CA GLU A 85 -24.21 19.57 -24.84
C GLU A 85 -22.68 19.66 -24.92
N LEU A 86 -22.08 20.72 -24.35
CA LEU A 86 -20.63 20.92 -24.27
C LEU A 86 -20.12 20.44 -22.90
N ASN A 87 -20.18 19.12 -22.69
CA ASN A 87 -19.81 18.50 -21.42
C ASN A 87 -18.31 18.24 -21.30
N ARG A 88 -17.64 17.98 -22.43
CA ARG A 88 -16.24 17.56 -22.51
C ARG A 88 -15.31 18.77 -22.64
N ALA A 89 -15.55 19.59 -23.66
CA ALA A 89 -14.73 20.76 -23.95
C ALA A 89 -14.82 21.84 -22.86
N LYS A 90 -15.94 21.95 -22.14
CA LYS A 90 -16.07 22.93 -21.04
C LYS A 90 -14.98 22.81 -19.99
N ALA A 91 -14.64 21.58 -19.59
CA ALA A 91 -13.58 21.32 -18.62
C ALA A 91 -12.18 21.50 -19.23
N GLY A 92 -11.95 20.99 -20.45
CA GLY A 92 -10.66 21.12 -21.14
C GLY A 92 -10.27 22.58 -21.40
N PHE A 93 -11.19 23.38 -21.92
CA PHE A 93 -10.95 24.78 -22.28
C PHE A 93 -11.24 25.79 -21.16
N GLY A 94 -11.63 25.33 -19.96
CA GLY A 94 -11.85 26.16 -18.78
C GLY A 94 -12.98 27.18 -18.93
N ILE A 95 -14.06 26.81 -19.62
CA ILE A 95 -15.19 27.68 -19.94
C ILE A 95 -16.07 27.86 -18.70
N ALA A 96 -16.46 29.10 -18.40
CA ALA A 96 -17.40 29.41 -17.33
C ALA A 96 -18.75 28.71 -17.54
N ALA A 97 -19.41 28.30 -16.45
CA ALA A 97 -20.75 27.68 -16.57
C ALA A 97 -21.84 28.69 -16.94
N ASN A 98 -21.64 29.95 -16.59
CA ASN A 98 -22.59 31.03 -16.79
C ASN A 98 -22.30 31.75 -18.13
N LEU A 99 -23.35 31.98 -18.93
CA LEU A 99 -23.24 32.52 -20.28
C LEU A 99 -22.68 33.97 -20.30
N PRO A 100 -23.21 34.94 -19.52
CA PRO A 100 -22.63 36.28 -19.41
C PRO A 100 -21.16 36.30 -19.02
N GLU A 101 -20.76 35.42 -18.10
CA GLU A 101 -19.36 35.28 -17.68
C GLU A 101 -18.46 34.80 -18.83
N ALA A 102 -18.89 33.77 -19.55
CA ALA A 102 -18.16 33.26 -20.70
C ALA A 102 -18.07 34.29 -21.84
N VAL A 103 -19.13 35.07 -22.08
CA VAL A 103 -19.11 36.17 -23.06
C VAL A 103 -18.12 37.26 -22.62
N ALA A 104 -18.08 37.62 -21.33
CA ALA A 104 -17.11 38.59 -20.81
C ALA A 104 -15.66 38.12 -21.04
N ASP A 105 -15.39 36.82 -20.84
CA ASP A 105 -14.05 36.23 -21.02
C ASP A 105 -13.51 36.45 -22.45
N ILE A 106 -14.37 36.51 -23.48
CA ILE A 106 -13.99 36.77 -24.89
C ILE A 106 -13.32 38.14 -25.06
N PHE A 107 -13.78 39.14 -24.31
CA PHE A 107 -13.35 40.52 -24.44
C PHE A 107 -12.25 40.91 -23.46
N THR A 108 -12.14 40.19 -22.34
CA THR A 108 -11.06 40.38 -21.37
C THR A 108 -9.86 39.47 -21.64
N GLY A 109 -10.09 38.34 -22.29
CA GLY A 109 -9.10 37.32 -22.57
C GLY A 109 -8.08 37.76 -23.61
N GLU A 110 -6.85 37.33 -23.41
CA GLU A 110 -5.79 37.48 -24.41
C GLU A 110 -5.72 36.23 -25.29
N GLU A 111 -5.46 36.44 -26.57
CA GLU A 111 -5.21 35.35 -27.51
C GLU A 111 -4.00 34.50 -27.06
N ARG A 112 -4.16 33.18 -27.13
CA ARG A 112 -3.15 32.19 -26.81
C ARG A 112 -3.12 31.11 -27.89
N TRP A 113 -1.92 30.71 -28.29
CA TRP A 113 -1.74 29.50 -29.07
C TRP A 113 -1.84 28.28 -28.17
N VAL A 114 -2.68 27.34 -28.56
CA VAL A 114 -2.85 26.04 -27.88
C VAL A 114 -2.63 24.91 -28.87
N ASP A 115 -2.19 23.79 -28.34
CA ASP A 115 -2.00 22.57 -29.11
C ASP A 115 -3.36 21.94 -29.42
N LEU A 116 -3.35 20.92 -30.29
CA LEU A 116 -4.52 20.11 -30.56
C LEU A 116 -4.11 18.65 -30.67
N LEU A 117 -4.63 17.81 -29.78
CA LEU A 117 -4.46 16.36 -29.88
C LEU A 117 -5.43 15.77 -30.91
N LEU A 118 -4.88 15.09 -31.91
CA LEU A 118 -5.61 14.33 -32.91
C LEU A 118 -5.39 12.84 -32.69
N VAL A 119 -6.46 12.04 -32.74
CA VAL A 119 -6.40 10.58 -32.78
C VAL A 119 -7.06 10.11 -34.08
N ASN A 120 -6.26 9.47 -34.94
CA ASN A 120 -6.67 9.09 -36.30
C ASN A 120 -7.34 10.24 -37.07
N GLY A 121 -6.79 11.45 -36.94
CA GLY A 121 -7.29 12.67 -37.59
C GLY A 121 -8.49 13.34 -36.92
N ARG A 122 -9.04 12.76 -35.83
CA ARG A 122 -10.15 13.36 -35.09
C ARG A 122 -9.65 14.08 -33.83
N PRO A 123 -10.04 15.34 -33.57
CA PRO A 123 -9.62 16.07 -32.38
C PRO A 123 -10.18 15.46 -31.10
N VAL A 124 -9.37 15.52 -30.04
CA VAL A 124 -9.72 15.08 -28.69
C VAL A 124 -10.04 16.31 -27.85
N LEU A 125 -11.25 16.39 -27.33
CA LEU A 125 -11.69 17.53 -26.52
C LEU A 125 -11.32 17.38 -25.04
N GLN A 126 -11.30 16.14 -24.54
CA GLN A 126 -11.05 15.84 -23.14
C GLN A 126 -10.09 14.67 -22.97
N SER A 127 -10.45 13.50 -23.49
CA SER A 127 -9.67 12.28 -23.26
C SER A 127 -10.03 11.14 -24.21
N VAL A 128 -9.06 10.26 -24.42
CA VAL A 128 -9.26 8.97 -25.07
C VAL A 128 -8.95 7.85 -24.08
N VAL A 129 -9.87 6.90 -23.93
CA VAL A 129 -9.81 5.81 -22.95
C VAL A 129 -9.83 4.48 -23.67
N LEU A 130 -8.80 3.65 -23.45
CA LEU A 130 -8.74 2.27 -23.94
C LEU A 130 -8.94 1.33 -22.76
N GLY A 131 -9.74 0.28 -22.93
CA GLY A 131 -9.95 -0.75 -21.90
C GLY A 131 -10.59 -0.20 -20.62
N GLU A 132 -10.22 -0.80 -19.48
CA GLU A 132 -10.81 -0.51 -18.17
C GLU A 132 -9.91 0.42 -17.36
N VAL A 133 -10.32 1.68 -17.25
CA VAL A 133 -9.56 2.73 -16.54
C VAL A 133 -10.35 3.22 -15.31
N PHE A 134 -10.96 2.29 -14.55
CA PHE A 134 -11.73 2.47 -13.30
C PHE A 134 -11.74 3.90 -12.72
N ASP A 135 -12.89 4.59 -12.68
CA ASP A 135 -13.07 5.93 -12.08
C ASP A 135 -12.02 7.03 -12.47
N LEU A 136 -11.05 6.73 -13.34
CA LEU A 136 -10.06 7.66 -13.89
C LEU A 136 -10.56 8.29 -15.20
N ALA A 137 -11.70 7.82 -15.73
CA ALA A 137 -12.41 8.46 -16.83
C ALA A 137 -13.03 9.80 -16.36
N PRO A 138 -12.83 10.89 -17.09
CA PRO A 138 -13.34 12.21 -16.70
C PRO A 138 -14.88 12.29 -16.75
N GLY A 139 -15.49 12.98 -15.77
CA GLY A 139 -16.94 13.23 -15.72
C GLY A 139 -17.71 12.45 -14.64
N SER A 140 -17.04 11.64 -13.82
CA SER A 140 -17.65 11.04 -12.62
C SER A 140 -17.74 12.05 -11.47
N HIS A 141 -18.65 13.03 -11.58
CA HIS A 141 -19.10 13.81 -10.43
C HIS A 141 -19.89 12.88 -9.48
N VAL A 142 -19.18 12.07 -8.70
CA VAL A 142 -19.78 11.29 -7.60
C VAL A 142 -19.68 12.15 -6.35
N ALA A 143 -20.78 12.84 -6.04
CA ALA A 143 -20.96 13.57 -4.80
C ALA A 143 -21.11 12.58 -3.63
N GLY A 144 -20.25 12.68 -2.62
CA GLY A 144 -20.37 11.96 -1.36
C GLY A 144 -19.58 10.65 -1.22
N PHE A 145 -19.09 10.39 0.00
CA PHE A 145 -18.37 9.16 0.37
C PHE A 145 -19.23 7.90 0.17
N SER A 146 -20.54 7.98 0.49
CA SER A 146 -21.49 6.88 0.34
C SER A 146 -21.66 6.44 -1.11
N ALA A 147 -21.76 7.39 -2.05
CA ALA A 147 -21.91 7.10 -3.48
C ALA A 147 -20.62 6.54 -4.10
N ARG A 148 -19.44 6.92 -3.58
CA ARG A 148 -18.16 6.29 -3.95
C ARG A 148 -18.09 4.85 -3.43
N LEU A 149 -18.57 4.62 -2.21
CA LEU A 149 -18.57 3.30 -1.59
C LEU A 149 -19.52 2.33 -2.31
N THR A 150 -20.74 2.75 -2.64
CA THR A 150 -21.71 1.91 -3.38
C THR A 150 -21.21 1.57 -4.77
N LYS A 151 -20.59 2.52 -5.48
CA LYS A 151 -19.97 2.28 -6.79
C LYS A 151 -18.77 1.32 -6.70
N PHE A 152 -17.96 1.45 -5.65
CA PHE A 152 -16.87 0.51 -5.36
C PHE A 152 -17.38 -0.93 -5.15
N PHE A 153 -18.41 -1.12 -4.33
CA PHE A 153 -19.01 -2.44 -4.09
C PHE A 153 -19.72 -3.01 -5.32
N GLY A 154 -20.36 -2.17 -6.13
CA GLY A 154 -20.95 -2.59 -7.42
C GLY A 154 -19.89 -3.08 -8.43
N ASN A 155 -18.71 -2.46 -8.41
CA ASN A 155 -17.59 -2.85 -9.27
C ASN A 155 -16.83 -4.09 -8.76
N LEU A 156 -16.95 -4.46 -7.48
CA LEU A 156 -16.23 -5.59 -6.87
C LEU A 156 -16.52 -6.93 -7.54
N LYS A 157 -17.72 -7.13 -8.11
CA LYS A 157 -18.06 -8.34 -8.86
C LYS A 157 -17.40 -8.40 -10.26
N ARG A 158 -17.05 -7.25 -10.86
CA ARG A 158 -16.36 -7.17 -12.16
C ARG A 158 -14.84 -7.32 -12.02
N LEU A 159 -14.32 -7.05 -10.83
CA LEU A 159 -12.90 -7.13 -10.47
C LEU A 159 -12.34 -8.57 -10.61
N THR A 160 -13.16 -9.60 -10.42
CA THR A 160 -12.72 -11.01 -10.53
C THR A 160 -12.54 -11.52 -11.96
N THR A 161 -12.97 -10.75 -12.97
CA THR A 161 -12.93 -11.12 -14.41
C THR A 161 -12.12 -10.14 -15.24
N LEU A 162 -11.09 -9.52 -14.66
CA LEU A 162 -10.25 -8.56 -15.38
C LEU A 162 -9.15 -9.26 -16.16
N TYR A 163 -9.02 -8.88 -17.43
CA TYR A 163 -7.96 -9.34 -18.32
C TYR A 163 -7.13 -8.16 -18.77
N LEU A 164 -5.81 -8.34 -18.77
CA LEU A 164 -4.91 -7.40 -19.41
C LEU A 164 -4.92 -7.66 -20.91
N LYS A 165 -4.95 -6.59 -21.71
CA LYS A 165 -4.87 -6.68 -23.17
C LYS A 165 -3.44 -6.34 -23.64
N PRO A 166 -2.94 -6.98 -24.69
CA PRO A 166 -1.62 -6.70 -25.22
C PRO A 166 -1.63 -5.40 -26.03
N TYR A 167 -0.70 -4.50 -25.72
CA TYR A 167 -0.51 -3.25 -26.45
C TYR A 167 0.95 -3.04 -26.81
N THR A 168 1.16 -2.41 -27.95
CA THR A 168 2.46 -1.89 -28.40
C THR A 168 2.35 -0.39 -28.54
N PHE A 169 3.25 0.34 -27.86
CA PHE A 169 3.36 1.79 -27.91
C PHE A 169 4.65 2.17 -28.64
N LYS A 170 4.59 3.11 -29.58
CA LYS A 170 5.76 3.67 -30.25
C LYS A 170 5.70 5.20 -30.21
N THR A 171 6.76 5.80 -29.68
CA THR A 171 6.87 7.25 -29.45
C THR A 171 7.53 7.97 -30.63
N ALA A 172 7.48 9.31 -30.62
CA ALA A 172 8.16 10.18 -31.57
C ALA A 172 9.67 9.89 -31.71
N LEU A 173 10.37 9.68 -30.59
CA LEU A 173 11.80 9.34 -30.59
C LEU A 173 12.09 7.87 -30.92
N GLY A 174 11.10 7.12 -31.40
CA GLY A 174 11.26 5.73 -31.84
C GLY A 174 11.33 4.71 -30.71
N LYS A 175 11.16 5.10 -29.43
CA LYS A 175 11.10 4.14 -28.32
C LYS A 175 9.83 3.29 -28.43
N THR A 176 10.01 1.98 -28.33
CA THR A 176 8.92 1.00 -28.39
C THR A 176 8.72 0.35 -27.02
N LEU A 177 7.46 0.13 -26.64
CA LEU A 177 7.07 -0.62 -25.45
C LEU A 177 6.04 -1.68 -25.84
N HIS A 178 6.37 -2.94 -25.57
CA HIS A 178 5.42 -4.04 -25.62
C HIS A 178 5.01 -4.40 -24.19
N THR A 179 3.74 -4.19 -23.86
CA THR A 179 3.23 -4.44 -22.49
C THR A 179 1.84 -5.08 -22.51
N ALA A 180 1.34 -5.42 -21.33
CA ALA A 180 -0.02 -5.83 -21.09
C ALA A 180 -0.66 -4.77 -20.20
N ALA A 181 -1.77 -4.17 -20.63
CA ALA A 181 -2.45 -3.11 -19.89
C ALA A 181 -3.93 -3.42 -19.70
N LEU A 182 -4.44 -3.00 -18.55
CA LEU A 182 -5.85 -3.08 -18.20
C LEU A 182 -6.63 -1.97 -18.90
N GLY A 183 -6.01 -0.80 -18.93
CA GLY A 183 -6.49 0.32 -19.72
C GLY A 183 -5.45 1.42 -19.87
N VAL A 184 -5.73 2.34 -20.77
CA VAL A 184 -4.88 3.47 -21.13
C VAL A 184 -5.74 4.72 -21.17
N LEU A 185 -5.28 5.78 -20.51
CA LEU A 185 -5.88 7.11 -20.58
C LEU A 185 -4.93 8.04 -21.32
N LEU A 186 -5.39 8.59 -22.44
CA LEU A 186 -4.73 9.62 -23.20
C LEU A 186 -5.42 10.95 -22.93
N VAL A 187 -4.62 11.96 -22.61
CA VAL A 187 -5.07 13.35 -22.48
C VAL A 187 -4.05 14.27 -23.14
N GLU A 188 -4.53 15.36 -23.70
CA GLU A 188 -3.65 16.44 -24.17
C GLU A 188 -2.96 17.11 -22.97
N HIS A 189 -3.77 17.59 -22.02
CA HIS A 189 -3.27 18.26 -20.82
C HIS A 189 -4.04 17.84 -19.56
N THR A 190 -3.48 18.15 -18.39
CA THR A 190 -3.96 17.57 -17.11
C THR A 190 -5.17 18.26 -16.51
N ARG A 191 -5.62 19.38 -17.07
CA ARG A 191 -6.85 20.06 -16.61
C ARG A 191 -8.13 19.45 -17.19
N SER A 192 -8.02 18.58 -18.20
CA SER A 192 -9.16 17.88 -18.77
C SER A 192 -9.75 16.81 -17.83
N SER A 193 -9.02 16.39 -16.79
CA SER A 193 -9.46 15.41 -15.78
C SER A 193 -9.02 15.77 -14.36
N LEU A 194 -9.92 15.58 -13.37
CA LEU A 194 -9.65 15.87 -11.95
C LEU A 194 -8.49 15.05 -11.37
N LEU A 195 -8.26 13.82 -11.88
CA LEU A 195 -7.21 12.93 -11.41
C LEU A 195 -5.83 13.26 -12.01
N THR A 196 -5.77 13.62 -13.29
CA THR A 196 -4.49 13.98 -13.94
C THR A 196 -3.95 15.29 -13.41
N ARG A 197 -4.82 16.25 -13.03
CA ARG A 197 -4.44 17.53 -12.42
C ARG A 197 -3.53 17.37 -11.19
N ASN A 198 -3.77 16.34 -10.37
CA ASN A 198 -2.97 16.09 -9.18
C ASN A 198 -1.76 15.20 -9.45
N LEU A 199 -1.84 14.27 -10.42
CA LEU A 199 -0.76 13.28 -10.67
C LEU A 199 0.35 13.78 -11.60
N LEU A 200 0.08 14.83 -12.39
CA LEU A 200 0.95 15.32 -13.44
C LEU A 200 1.05 16.86 -13.39
N PRO A 201 1.85 17.42 -12.46
CA PRO A 201 1.93 18.88 -12.26
C PRO A 201 2.58 19.63 -13.44
N ASP A 202 3.44 18.98 -14.24
CA ASP A 202 4.17 19.59 -15.36
C ASP A 202 3.46 19.41 -16.73
N SER A 203 2.19 19.81 -16.83
CA SER A 203 1.42 19.70 -18.08
C SER A 203 0.82 21.04 -18.48
N ASN A 204 1.18 21.49 -19.68
CA ASN A 204 0.69 22.72 -20.28
C ASN A 204 -0.01 22.38 -21.61
N ILE A 205 -1.02 23.16 -21.96
CA ILE A 205 -1.79 22.97 -23.22
C ILE A 205 -1.05 23.49 -24.47
N ASN A 206 0.17 23.99 -24.30
CA ASN A 206 0.97 24.62 -25.35
C ASN A 206 2.44 24.18 -25.31
N ASP A 207 2.71 22.96 -24.83
CA ASP A 207 4.06 22.38 -24.74
C ASP A 207 4.39 21.39 -25.88
N GLY A 208 3.44 21.14 -26.78
CA GLY A 208 3.54 20.25 -27.93
C GLY A 208 3.44 18.77 -27.59
N MET A 209 2.98 18.39 -26.40
CA MET A 209 3.03 17.01 -25.91
C MET A 209 1.68 16.51 -25.43
N MET A 210 1.40 15.23 -25.69
CA MET A 210 0.30 14.50 -25.05
C MET A 210 0.81 13.68 -23.86
N HIS A 211 -0.12 13.28 -23.00
CA HIS A 211 0.13 12.40 -21.87
C HIS A 211 -0.65 11.09 -22.01
N ALA A 212 0.06 9.96 -22.04
CA ALA A 212 -0.52 8.62 -21.98
C ALA A 212 -0.23 7.99 -20.61
N MET A 213 -1.29 7.68 -19.85
CA MET A 213 -1.22 6.91 -18.62
C MET A 213 -1.66 5.47 -18.89
N ILE A 214 -0.78 4.52 -18.63
CA ILE A 214 -0.99 3.09 -18.88
C ILE A 214 -1.16 2.41 -17.52
N LEU A 215 -2.24 1.67 -17.32
CA LEU A 215 -2.50 0.95 -16.07
C LEU A 215 -2.31 -0.54 -16.30
N ALA A 216 -1.41 -1.15 -15.54
CA ALA A 216 -1.12 -2.57 -15.65
C ALA A 216 -0.89 -3.20 -14.27
N PRO A 217 -1.96 -3.33 -13.43
CA PRO A 217 -1.84 -4.01 -12.16
C PRO A 217 -1.34 -5.45 -12.36
N ARG A 218 -0.49 -5.92 -11.44
CA ARG A 218 0.00 -7.31 -11.44
C ARG A 218 -0.91 -8.27 -10.67
N SER A 219 -1.85 -7.74 -9.88
CA SER A 219 -2.80 -8.52 -9.08
C SER A 219 -4.03 -7.72 -8.71
N LEU A 220 -5.10 -8.43 -8.38
CA LEU A 220 -6.35 -7.84 -7.93
C LEU A 220 -6.19 -7.14 -6.59
N LEU A 221 -5.50 -7.76 -5.63
CA LEU A 221 -5.24 -7.16 -4.33
C LEU A 221 -4.42 -5.88 -4.45
N GLY A 222 -3.45 -5.84 -5.37
CA GLY A 222 -2.67 -4.64 -5.67
C GLY A 222 -3.53 -3.48 -6.20
N LEU A 223 -4.45 -3.78 -7.11
CA LEU A 223 -5.43 -2.81 -7.63
C LEU A 223 -6.38 -2.32 -6.52
N LEU A 224 -6.95 -3.25 -5.76
CA LEU A 224 -7.94 -2.99 -4.71
C LEU A 224 -7.36 -2.15 -3.56
N ARG A 225 -6.13 -2.44 -3.14
CA ARG A 225 -5.40 -1.68 -2.13
C ARG A 225 -5.23 -0.22 -2.53
N HIS A 226 -4.90 0.04 -3.81
CA HIS A 226 -4.71 1.39 -4.29
C HIS A 226 -6.05 2.15 -4.43
N LEU A 227 -7.10 1.48 -4.93
CA LEU A 227 -8.44 2.05 -5.00
C LEU A 227 -8.98 2.41 -3.60
N LEU A 228 -8.83 1.51 -2.61
CA LEU A 228 -9.22 1.74 -1.22
C LEU A 228 -8.39 2.86 -0.57
N GLY A 229 -7.09 2.90 -0.82
CA GLY A 229 -6.22 3.96 -0.32
C GLY A 229 -6.63 5.34 -0.80
N GLY A 230 -7.15 5.44 -2.03
CA GLY A 230 -7.71 6.69 -2.57
C GLY A 230 -9.05 7.07 -1.93
N LEU A 231 -9.90 6.08 -1.61
CA LEU A 231 -11.21 6.30 -1.01
C LEU A 231 -11.12 6.68 0.48
N LEU A 232 -10.16 6.11 1.20
CA LEU A 232 -9.94 6.34 2.63
C LEU A 232 -9.03 7.55 2.91
N GLY A 233 -8.58 8.27 1.87
CA GLY A 233 -7.71 9.44 2.02
C GLY A 233 -6.30 9.12 2.52
N PHE A 234 -5.90 7.85 2.54
CA PHE A 234 -4.55 7.42 2.94
C PHE A 234 -3.48 7.83 1.92
N HIS A 235 -3.87 8.05 0.66
CA HIS A 235 -3.01 8.71 -0.32
C HIS A 235 -3.06 10.23 -0.12
N ARG A 236 -2.26 10.75 0.82
CA ARG A 236 -1.96 12.18 0.91
C ARG A 236 -0.96 12.54 -0.20
N GLY A 237 -1.46 13.14 -1.28
CA GLY A 237 -0.65 13.66 -2.39
C GLY A 237 -0.63 12.79 -3.66
N SER A 238 0.08 13.29 -4.67
CA SER A 238 0.18 12.83 -6.06
C SER A 238 0.96 11.51 -6.26
N GLN A 239 0.75 10.50 -5.42
CA GLN A 239 1.46 9.23 -5.56
C GLN A 239 0.97 8.48 -6.79
N PHE A 240 1.79 8.50 -7.83
CA PHE A 240 1.61 7.73 -9.05
C PHE A 240 1.49 6.23 -8.70
N PRO A 241 0.47 5.51 -9.18
CA PRO A 241 0.30 4.10 -8.87
C PRO A 241 1.56 3.32 -9.27
N PRO A 242 2.06 2.38 -8.44
CA PRO A 242 3.27 1.63 -8.75
C PRO A 242 3.13 0.71 -9.96
N PHE A 243 1.89 0.42 -10.37
CA PHE A 243 1.52 -0.36 -11.54
C PHE A 243 1.08 0.51 -12.74
N ALA A 244 1.25 1.82 -12.64
CA ALA A 244 1.02 2.73 -13.75
C ALA A 244 2.33 3.03 -14.48
N GLY A 245 2.24 3.34 -15.76
CA GLY A 245 3.29 3.95 -16.56
C GLY A 245 2.81 5.28 -17.14
N HIS A 246 3.73 6.19 -17.38
CA HIS A 246 3.47 7.50 -17.97
C HIS A 246 4.39 7.73 -19.15
N ILE A 247 3.80 8.03 -20.31
CA ILE A 247 4.50 8.48 -21.52
C ILE A 247 4.05 9.90 -21.80
N LYS A 248 5.00 10.84 -21.91
CA LYS A 248 4.79 12.20 -22.43
C LYS A 248 5.52 12.31 -23.76
N THR A 249 4.82 12.52 -24.86
CA THR A 249 5.40 12.56 -26.22
C THR A 249 4.51 13.36 -27.18
N GLY A 250 5.05 13.88 -28.28
CA GLY A 250 4.27 14.61 -29.28
C GLY A 250 3.50 13.69 -30.22
N THR A 251 4.04 12.50 -30.53
CA THR A 251 3.37 11.47 -31.33
C THR A 251 3.44 10.11 -30.65
N LEU A 252 2.33 9.37 -30.69
CA LEU A 252 2.20 8.07 -30.07
C LEU A 252 1.37 7.15 -30.96
N GLU A 253 1.98 6.07 -31.42
CA GLU A 253 1.28 4.99 -32.09
C GLU A 253 0.94 3.89 -31.07
N ILE A 254 -0.32 3.49 -31.03
CA ILE A 254 -0.83 2.38 -30.22
C ILE A 254 -1.38 1.32 -31.14
N SER A 255 -0.87 0.10 -31.03
CA SER A 255 -1.35 -1.07 -31.78
C SER A 255 -1.59 -2.26 -30.87
N ALA A 256 -2.51 -3.13 -31.28
CA ALA A 256 -2.80 -4.39 -30.62
C ALA A 256 -3.00 -5.50 -31.68
N PRO A 257 -2.88 -6.78 -31.32
CA PRO A 257 -3.14 -7.89 -32.24
C PRO A 257 -4.59 -7.95 -32.75
N THR A 258 -5.54 -7.47 -31.94
CA THR A 258 -6.96 -7.36 -32.29
C THR A 258 -7.37 -5.89 -32.41
N ALA A 259 -8.57 -5.63 -32.92
CA ALA A 259 -9.13 -4.29 -32.88
C ALA A 259 -9.14 -3.75 -31.44
N ILE A 260 -8.76 -2.49 -31.30
CA ILE A 260 -8.74 -1.73 -30.06
C ILE A 260 -10.08 -1.03 -29.96
N ASP A 261 -10.90 -1.47 -29.01
CA ASP A 261 -12.08 -0.72 -28.59
C ASP A 261 -11.65 0.40 -27.65
N TYR A 262 -12.07 1.63 -27.95
CA TYR A 262 -11.73 2.82 -27.18
C TYR A 262 -12.92 3.79 -27.14
N GLN A 263 -12.92 4.65 -26.12
CA GLN A 263 -13.84 5.76 -26.01
C GLN A 263 -13.09 7.07 -26.21
N GLN A 264 -13.49 7.86 -27.19
CA GLN A 264 -12.99 9.22 -27.41
C GLN A 264 -14.10 10.19 -27.04
N ASP A 265 -13.89 10.99 -25.99
CA ASP A 265 -14.85 11.99 -25.50
C ASP A 265 -16.26 11.42 -25.20
N GLY A 266 -16.34 10.13 -24.89
CA GLY A 266 -17.57 9.39 -24.60
C GLY A 266 -18.15 8.60 -25.79
N LEU A 267 -17.58 8.73 -27.00
CA LEU A 267 -17.99 7.95 -28.17
C LEU A 267 -17.18 6.67 -28.27
N SER A 268 -17.88 5.53 -28.27
CA SER A 268 -17.28 4.21 -28.46
C SER A 268 -16.89 3.98 -29.92
N LEU A 269 -15.61 3.69 -30.16
CA LEU A 269 -15.00 3.49 -31.46
C LEU A 269 -14.11 2.22 -31.42
N SER A 270 -13.80 1.66 -32.59
CA SER A 270 -12.93 0.49 -32.70
C SER A 270 -12.00 0.61 -33.90
N GLN A 271 -10.70 0.42 -33.70
CA GLN A 271 -9.65 0.55 -34.73
C GLN A 271 -8.50 -0.42 -34.49
N LYS A 272 -7.85 -0.91 -35.55
CA LYS A 272 -6.67 -1.81 -35.40
C LYS A 272 -5.44 -1.09 -34.85
N LYS A 273 -5.30 0.20 -35.18
CA LYS A 273 -4.16 1.05 -34.83
C LYS A 273 -4.67 2.46 -34.54
N LEU A 274 -4.16 3.06 -33.48
CA LEU A 274 -4.38 4.46 -33.12
C LEU A 274 -3.10 5.23 -33.36
N VAL A 275 -3.18 6.25 -34.21
CA VAL A 275 -2.13 7.23 -34.44
C VAL A 275 -2.55 8.48 -33.70
N CYS A 276 -1.84 8.78 -32.61
CA CYS A 276 -2.06 9.95 -31.80
C CYS A 276 -0.98 10.98 -32.15
N GLU A 277 -1.37 12.21 -32.43
CA GLU A 277 -0.48 13.29 -32.82
C GLU A 277 -0.93 14.59 -32.15
N THR A 278 0.02 15.28 -31.52
CA THR A 278 -0.20 16.61 -30.97
C THR A 278 0.31 17.61 -32.00
N VAL A 279 -0.59 18.42 -32.56
CA VAL A 279 -0.22 19.51 -33.45
C VAL A 279 0.13 20.72 -32.58
N PRO A 280 1.40 21.14 -32.50
CA PRO A 280 1.80 22.22 -31.62
C PRO A 280 1.28 23.56 -32.14
N LYS A 281 0.76 24.41 -31.26
CA LYS A 281 0.22 25.74 -31.60
C LYS A 281 -0.79 25.69 -32.75
N ALA A 282 -1.69 24.72 -32.72
CA ALA A 282 -2.70 24.49 -33.75
C ALA A 282 -3.81 25.55 -33.75
N LEU A 283 -4.22 26.03 -32.58
CA LEU A 283 -5.42 26.87 -32.44
C LEU A 283 -5.10 28.20 -31.76
N ARG A 284 -5.69 29.28 -32.27
CA ARG A 284 -5.65 30.62 -31.68
C ARG A 284 -6.85 30.77 -30.73
N LEU A 285 -6.68 30.39 -29.48
CA LEU A 285 -7.77 30.34 -28.50
C LEU A 285 -7.85 31.64 -27.67
N LEU A 286 -9.06 32.13 -27.44
CA LEU A 286 -9.41 33.02 -26.33
C LEU A 286 -9.84 32.13 -25.14
N PRO A 287 -8.97 31.91 -24.15
CA PRO A 287 -9.22 30.93 -23.09
C PRO A 287 -10.32 31.41 -22.14
N GLY A 288 -11.11 30.46 -21.62
CA GLY A 288 -12.04 30.75 -20.54
C GLY A 288 -11.30 30.99 -19.22
N ARG A 289 -11.95 31.70 -18.28
CA ARG A 289 -11.38 32.10 -16.98
C ARG A 289 -10.75 30.98 -16.13
N HIS A 290 -11.14 29.72 -16.34
CA HIS A 290 -10.63 28.58 -15.55
C HIS A 290 -9.41 27.90 -16.18
N LEU A 291 -9.00 28.33 -17.39
CA LEU A 291 -7.81 27.85 -18.08
C LEU A 291 -6.70 28.89 -17.98
N THR A 292 -5.62 28.52 -17.30
CA THR A 292 -4.41 29.35 -17.20
C THR A 292 -3.41 28.84 -18.25
N ILE A 293 -3.00 29.72 -19.17
CA ILE A 293 -2.05 29.39 -20.23
C ILE A 293 -0.85 30.33 -20.12
N ASP A 294 0.31 29.76 -19.81
CA ASP A 294 1.56 30.50 -19.72
C ASP A 294 2.04 30.95 -21.12
N ARG A 295 2.56 32.18 -21.21
CA ARG A 295 2.96 32.79 -22.49
C ARG A 295 4.17 32.13 -23.14
N ALA A 296 5.10 31.63 -22.33
CA ALA A 296 6.40 31.17 -22.77
C ALA A 296 6.70 29.80 -22.14
N VAL A 297 6.02 28.77 -22.63
CA VAL A 297 6.31 27.39 -22.27
C VAL A 297 7.37 26.86 -23.24
N PRO A 298 8.54 26.41 -22.76
CA PRO A 298 9.51 25.76 -23.63
C PRO A 298 8.93 24.45 -24.18
N PRO A 299 9.33 24.00 -25.37
CA PRO A 299 8.87 22.74 -25.92
C PRO A 299 9.10 21.60 -24.92
N GLY A 300 8.06 20.81 -24.69
CA GLY A 300 8.07 19.74 -23.71
C GLY A 300 9.12 18.68 -24.07
N LYS A 301 9.81 18.16 -23.05
CA LYS A 301 10.73 17.03 -23.23
C LYS A 301 9.98 15.72 -23.14
N GLU A 302 10.32 14.76 -24.00
CA GLU A 302 9.75 13.42 -23.95
C GLU A 302 10.09 12.73 -22.62
N ARG A 303 9.08 12.19 -21.94
CA ARG A 303 9.25 11.42 -20.70
C ARG A 303 8.70 10.01 -20.91
N PHE A 304 9.48 9.00 -20.54
CA PHE A 304 9.15 7.59 -20.74
C PHE A 304 9.31 6.81 -19.43
N ARG A 305 8.33 6.96 -18.53
CA ARG A 305 8.34 6.35 -17.19
C ARG A 305 7.49 5.09 -17.17
N ILE A 306 8.13 3.94 -17.40
CA ILE A 306 7.44 2.65 -17.63
C ILE A 306 7.88 1.54 -16.66
N GLN A 307 8.64 1.86 -15.61
CA GLN A 307 9.24 0.87 -14.68
C GLN A 307 8.19 -0.01 -13.98
N GLY A 308 6.97 0.49 -13.79
CA GLY A 308 5.86 -0.25 -13.18
C GLY A 308 5.14 -1.24 -14.10
N LEU A 309 5.39 -1.17 -15.41
CA LEU A 309 4.64 -1.94 -16.41
C LEU A 309 5.23 -3.34 -16.64
N PRO A 310 4.40 -4.37 -16.88
CA PRO A 310 4.88 -5.71 -17.17
C PRO A 310 5.44 -5.80 -18.59
N THR A 311 6.63 -6.37 -18.72
CA THR A 311 7.32 -6.66 -19.98
C THR A 311 7.84 -8.10 -19.96
N GLY A 312 8.36 -8.60 -21.09
CA GLY A 312 8.97 -9.94 -21.18
C GLY A 312 8.04 -11.08 -20.70
N GLU A 313 8.55 -11.92 -19.81
CA GLU A 313 7.81 -13.06 -19.22
C GLU A 313 6.64 -12.61 -18.33
N ALA A 314 6.78 -11.52 -17.58
CA ALA A 314 5.69 -11.01 -16.75
C ALA A 314 4.49 -10.60 -17.61
N ARG A 315 4.75 -10.03 -18.79
CA ARG A 315 3.72 -9.73 -19.79
C ARG A 315 3.04 -11.00 -20.29
N THR A 316 3.79 -12.04 -20.69
CA THR A 316 3.18 -13.27 -21.24
C THR A 316 2.34 -14.00 -20.19
N ALA A 317 2.82 -14.08 -18.94
CA ALA A 317 2.08 -14.68 -17.84
C ALA A 317 0.76 -13.97 -17.54
N LEU A 318 0.77 -12.64 -17.56
CA LEU A 318 -0.40 -11.80 -17.27
C LEU A 318 -1.41 -11.73 -18.42
N LEU A 319 -0.99 -12.01 -19.66
CA LEU A 319 -1.89 -12.11 -20.80
C LEU A 319 -2.60 -13.47 -20.90
N ALA A 320 -1.98 -14.52 -20.36
CA ALA A 320 -2.49 -15.89 -20.49
C ALA A 320 -3.73 -16.18 -19.63
N LYS A 321 -3.95 -15.42 -18.55
CA LYS A 321 -5.02 -15.67 -17.56
C LYS A 321 -5.61 -14.36 -17.07
N SER A 322 -6.76 -14.45 -16.39
CA SER A 322 -7.32 -13.32 -15.66
C SER A 322 -6.35 -12.85 -14.58
N LEU A 323 -6.50 -11.59 -14.19
CA LEU A 323 -5.64 -10.96 -13.18
C LEU A 323 -5.65 -11.79 -11.89
N PRO A 324 -4.48 -12.25 -11.39
CA PRO A 324 -4.44 -13.11 -10.23
C PRO A 324 -4.80 -12.32 -8.97
N ILE A 325 -5.37 -13.00 -7.96
CA ILE A 325 -5.74 -12.35 -6.70
C ILE A 325 -4.50 -11.78 -5.99
N LEU A 326 -3.44 -12.59 -5.90
CA LEU A 326 -2.15 -12.24 -5.33
C LEU A 326 -1.12 -11.99 -6.44
N PRO A 327 -0.14 -11.10 -6.22
CA PRO A 327 0.93 -10.87 -7.19
C PRO A 327 1.76 -12.14 -7.37
N HIS A 328 2.34 -12.30 -8.55
CA HIS A 328 3.44 -13.22 -8.79
C HIS A 328 4.72 -12.38 -8.84
N ALA A 329 5.75 -12.75 -8.06
CA ALA A 329 7.03 -12.05 -8.10
C ALA A 329 7.67 -12.22 -9.48
N ALA A 330 8.39 -11.20 -9.96
CA ALA A 330 9.14 -11.32 -11.21
C ALA A 330 10.26 -12.37 -11.05
N THR A 331 10.60 -13.07 -12.12
CA THR A 331 11.59 -14.17 -12.11
C THR A 331 12.96 -13.72 -11.58
N GLU A 332 13.34 -12.46 -11.81
CA GLU A 332 14.59 -11.84 -11.34
C GLU A 332 14.59 -11.59 -9.82
N ASP A 333 13.59 -10.87 -9.29
CA ASP A 333 13.42 -10.64 -7.84
C ASP A 333 13.38 -11.97 -7.07
N PHE A 334 12.76 -12.99 -7.67
CA PHE A 334 12.72 -14.33 -7.11
C PHE A 334 14.11 -14.97 -7.07
N LYS A 335 14.90 -14.87 -8.15
CA LYS A 335 16.23 -15.49 -8.26
C LYS A 335 17.19 -14.93 -7.22
N GLU A 336 17.23 -13.60 -7.07
CA GLU A 336 18.10 -12.94 -6.08
C GLU A 336 17.76 -13.35 -4.65
N LEU A 337 16.47 -13.27 -4.28
CA LEU A 337 16.01 -13.70 -2.96
C LEU A 337 16.35 -15.17 -2.71
N TYR A 338 16.05 -16.04 -3.67
CA TYR A 338 16.24 -17.47 -3.50
C TYR A 338 17.73 -17.85 -3.39
N GLN A 339 18.62 -17.16 -4.10
CA GLN A 339 20.07 -17.33 -3.93
C GLN A 339 20.52 -16.92 -2.53
N ALA A 340 20.07 -15.77 -2.02
CA ALA A 340 20.39 -15.33 -0.66
C ALA A 340 19.87 -16.32 0.40
N LEU A 341 18.64 -16.83 0.24
CA LEU A 341 18.07 -17.81 1.17
C LEU A 341 18.83 -19.15 1.16
N ARG A 342 19.31 -19.60 0.00
CA ARG A 342 20.17 -20.80 -0.08
C ARG A 342 21.50 -20.60 0.66
N GLN A 343 22.08 -19.41 0.61
CA GLN A 343 23.30 -19.09 1.37
C GLN A 343 23.00 -19.06 2.88
N ASN A 344 21.89 -18.44 3.29
CA ASN A 344 21.44 -18.39 4.68
C ASN A 344 21.12 -19.78 5.27
N ALA A 345 20.85 -20.78 4.43
CA ALA A 345 20.59 -22.15 4.85
C ALA A 345 21.87 -22.93 5.19
N LEU A 346 23.06 -22.37 4.94
CA LEU A 346 24.35 -23.02 5.21
C LEU A 346 24.89 -22.62 6.58
N ALA A 347 25.34 -23.61 7.36
CA ALA A 347 26.04 -23.40 8.62
C ALA A 347 27.49 -22.90 8.36
N THR A 348 27.65 -21.60 8.14
CA THR A 348 28.96 -20.99 7.93
C THR A 348 29.76 -20.87 9.25
N PRO A 349 31.10 -20.78 9.20
CA PRO A 349 31.89 -20.50 10.41
C PRO A 349 31.45 -19.23 11.13
N ALA A 350 31.10 -18.17 10.39
CA ALA A 350 30.56 -16.94 10.96
C ALA A 350 29.26 -17.18 11.73
N TYR A 351 28.33 -17.96 11.16
CA TYR A 351 27.09 -18.35 11.84
C TYR A 351 27.38 -19.08 13.17
N LEU A 352 28.29 -20.05 13.17
CA LEU A 352 28.62 -20.83 14.37
C LEU A 352 29.25 -19.94 15.45
N THR A 353 30.21 -19.09 15.07
CA THR A 353 30.88 -18.15 16.00
C THR A 353 29.88 -17.17 16.61
N LEU A 354 29.02 -16.55 15.79
CA LEU A 354 28.00 -15.62 16.27
C LEU A 354 26.97 -16.32 17.17
N MET A 355 26.61 -17.57 16.89
CA MET A 355 25.72 -18.36 17.75
C MET A 355 26.33 -18.60 19.13
N VAL A 356 27.61 -18.99 19.20
CA VAL A 356 28.32 -19.17 20.48
C VAL A 356 28.39 -17.86 21.26
N LEU A 357 28.87 -16.78 20.62
CA LEU A 357 29.04 -15.49 21.28
C LEU A 357 27.71 -14.90 21.76
N SER A 358 26.66 -14.96 20.94
CA SER A 358 25.33 -14.45 21.32
C SER A 358 24.74 -15.24 22.49
N THR A 359 24.89 -16.56 22.50
CA THR A 359 24.39 -17.41 23.59
C THR A 359 25.13 -17.13 24.90
N LEU A 360 26.47 -17.05 24.87
CA LEU A 360 27.26 -16.74 26.05
C LEU A 360 26.91 -15.35 26.61
N LEU A 361 26.80 -14.35 25.73
CA LEU A 361 26.40 -12.99 26.12
C LEU A 361 24.98 -12.96 26.70
N ALA A 362 24.03 -13.69 26.10
CA ALA A 362 22.67 -13.81 26.62
C ALA A 362 22.65 -14.48 28.00
N THR A 363 23.42 -15.55 28.18
CA THR A 363 23.51 -16.29 29.45
C THR A 363 24.06 -15.38 30.56
N ILE A 364 25.13 -14.63 30.28
CA ILE A 364 25.68 -13.64 31.21
C ILE A 364 24.65 -12.54 31.50
N GLY A 365 23.97 -12.02 30.47
CA GLY A 365 22.93 -11.00 30.63
C GLY A 365 21.75 -11.46 31.48
N LEU A 366 21.36 -12.74 31.37
CA LEU A 366 20.31 -13.38 32.16
C LEU A 366 20.71 -13.50 33.64
N PHE A 367 21.95 -13.93 33.92
CA PHE A 367 22.49 -13.97 35.29
C PHE A 367 22.68 -12.57 35.88
N ALA A 368 23.11 -11.61 35.07
CA ALA A 368 23.26 -10.21 35.46
C ALA A 368 21.93 -9.45 35.56
N ASN A 369 20.81 -10.10 35.22
CA ASN A 369 19.47 -9.50 35.17
C ASN A 369 19.42 -8.18 34.39
N SER A 370 20.10 -8.13 33.22
CA SER A 370 20.32 -6.90 32.45
C SER A 370 19.64 -6.97 31.07
N PRO A 371 18.43 -6.39 30.93
CA PRO A 371 17.71 -6.34 29.65
C PRO A 371 18.54 -5.78 28.47
N PRO A 372 19.35 -4.69 28.63
CA PRO A 372 20.16 -4.18 27.53
C PRO A 372 21.19 -5.17 26.99
N VAL A 373 21.83 -5.95 27.86
CA VAL A 373 22.81 -6.97 27.45
C VAL A 373 22.13 -8.11 26.70
N ILE A 374 20.96 -8.52 27.18
CA ILE A 374 20.13 -9.54 26.53
C ILE A 374 19.72 -9.07 25.13
N ILE A 375 19.33 -7.80 24.97
CA ILE A 375 19.02 -7.20 23.66
C ILE A 375 20.27 -7.18 22.77
N GLY A 376 21.43 -6.84 23.30
CA GLY A 376 22.70 -6.90 22.56
C GLY A 376 23.02 -8.30 22.03
N ALA A 377 22.77 -9.33 22.85
CA ALA A 377 22.91 -10.73 22.44
C ALA A 377 21.94 -11.12 21.32
N MET A 378 20.69 -10.63 21.37
CA MET A 378 19.72 -10.83 20.30
C MET A 378 20.18 -10.22 18.98
N ILE A 379 20.76 -9.01 19.00
CA ILE A 379 21.26 -8.35 17.78
C ILE A 379 22.36 -9.16 17.10
N LEU A 380 23.24 -9.80 17.89
CA LEU A 380 24.34 -10.60 17.39
C LEU A 380 23.87 -11.94 16.79
N ALA A 381 22.68 -12.41 17.18
CA ALA A 381 22.21 -13.76 16.91
C ALA A 381 21.92 -14.02 15.43
N PRO A 382 22.47 -15.08 14.82
CA PRO A 382 22.30 -15.33 13.40
C PRO A 382 21.09 -16.22 13.07
N LEU A 383 20.27 -16.63 14.06
CA LEU A 383 19.19 -17.61 13.92
C LEU A 383 18.11 -17.21 12.92
N MET A 384 17.84 -15.92 12.72
CA MET A 384 16.79 -15.47 11.80
C MET A 384 17.05 -15.90 10.35
N ALA A 385 18.32 -15.90 9.92
CA ALA A 385 18.69 -16.23 8.54
C ALA A 385 18.23 -17.65 8.12
N PRO A 386 18.62 -18.74 8.80
CA PRO A 386 18.14 -20.08 8.47
C PRO A 386 16.64 -20.27 8.73
N ILE A 387 16.02 -19.53 9.66
CA ILE A 387 14.58 -19.62 9.92
C ILE A 387 13.76 -19.07 8.75
N ILE A 388 14.17 -17.93 8.19
CA ILE A 388 13.51 -17.36 7.00
C ILE A 388 13.71 -18.28 5.78
N SER A 389 14.89 -18.89 5.64
CA SER A 389 15.13 -19.91 4.61
C SER A 389 14.26 -21.16 4.80
N LEU A 390 14.08 -21.62 6.04
CA LEU A 390 13.18 -22.71 6.38
C LEU A 390 11.74 -22.38 6.00
N ALA A 391 11.27 -21.17 6.31
CA ALA A 391 9.92 -20.71 5.96
C ALA A 391 9.68 -20.67 4.44
N MET A 392 10.67 -20.22 3.65
CA MET A 392 10.60 -20.29 2.19
C MET A 392 10.59 -21.75 1.70
N GLY A 393 11.40 -22.62 2.30
CA GLY A 393 11.41 -24.05 2.00
C GLY A 393 10.05 -24.70 2.25
N VAL A 394 9.38 -24.35 3.36
CA VAL A 394 8.02 -24.80 3.69
C VAL A 394 7.02 -24.29 2.65
N ALA A 395 7.07 -22.99 2.34
CA ALA A 395 6.15 -22.34 1.41
C ALA A 395 6.27 -22.89 -0.02
N ARG A 396 7.47 -23.27 -0.47
CA ARG A 396 7.69 -23.82 -1.82
C ARG A 396 7.75 -25.35 -1.89
N GLN A 397 7.75 -26.05 -0.77
CA GLN A 397 7.99 -27.50 -0.67
C GLN A 397 9.36 -27.89 -1.26
N ASP A 398 10.38 -27.07 -1.01
CA ASP A 398 11.74 -27.32 -1.47
C ASP A 398 12.50 -28.14 -0.43
N THR A 399 12.66 -29.44 -0.69
CA THR A 399 13.28 -30.38 0.25
C THR A 399 14.75 -30.07 0.53
N ALA A 400 15.50 -29.55 -0.45
CA ALA A 400 16.90 -29.19 -0.26
C ALA A 400 17.04 -27.97 0.65
N LEU A 401 16.22 -26.93 0.42
CA LEU A 401 16.21 -25.74 1.25
C LEU A 401 15.68 -26.03 2.67
N LEU A 402 14.63 -26.86 2.78
CA LEU A 402 14.10 -27.34 4.06
C LEU A 402 15.14 -28.09 4.87
N ALA A 403 15.76 -29.12 4.28
CA ALA A 403 16.75 -29.95 4.99
C ALA A 403 18.01 -29.15 5.35
N GLY A 404 18.50 -28.31 4.44
CA GLY A 404 19.65 -27.44 4.71
C GLY A 404 19.39 -26.49 5.87
N SER A 405 18.26 -25.76 5.81
CA SER A 405 17.90 -24.79 6.85
C SER A 405 17.61 -25.46 8.20
N ALA A 406 16.93 -26.61 8.20
CA ALA A 406 16.64 -27.37 9.41
C ALA A 406 17.91 -27.92 10.07
N ARG A 407 18.89 -28.41 9.28
CA ARG A 407 20.18 -28.86 9.81
C ARG A 407 20.96 -27.71 10.44
N THR A 408 21.03 -26.57 9.77
CA THR A 408 21.73 -25.37 10.25
C THR A 408 21.09 -24.82 11.53
N LEU A 409 19.76 -24.81 11.58
CA LEU A 409 19.01 -24.43 12.78
C LEU A 409 19.26 -25.42 13.94
N ALA A 410 19.20 -26.73 13.68
CA ALA A 410 19.46 -27.76 14.68
C ALA A 410 20.89 -27.66 15.25
N LEU A 411 21.90 -27.45 14.39
CA LEU A 411 23.27 -27.21 14.82
C LEU A 411 23.39 -25.97 15.71
N GLY A 412 22.73 -24.86 15.34
CA GLY A 412 22.71 -23.64 16.16
C GLY A 412 22.04 -23.85 17.52
N VAL A 413 20.92 -24.57 17.56
CA VAL A 413 20.20 -24.91 18.80
C VAL A 413 21.07 -25.78 19.72
N VAL A 414 21.68 -26.83 19.18
CA VAL A 414 22.56 -27.73 19.96
C VAL A 414 23.76 -26.97 20.52
N LEU A 415 24.41 -26.12 19.71
CA LEU A 415 25.52 -25.29 20.16
C LEU A 415 25.10 -24.28 21.23
N GLY A 416 23.98 -23.58 21.02
CA GLY A 416 23.44 -22.62 21.99
C GLY A 416 23.10 -23.30 23.33
N LEU A 417 22.34 -24.39 23.30
CA LEU A 417 22.03 -25.17 24.51
C LEU A 417 23.29 -25.65 25.21
N GLY A 418 24.25 -26.21 24.46
CA GLY A 418 25.50 -26.72 25.01
C GLY A 418 26.34 -25.63 25.67
N CYS A 419 26.51 -24.47 25.02
CA CYS A 419 27.27 -23.35 25.56
C CYS A 419 26.62 -22.74 26.81
N ALA A 420 25.30 -22.51 26.78
CA ALA A 420 24.57 -22.00 27.94
C ALA A 420 24.59 -23.00 29.11
N ALA A 421 24.39 -24.29 28.84
CA ALA A 421 24.44 -25.34 29.85
C ALA A 421 25.83 -25.46 30.47
N LEU A 422 26.89 -25.45 29.66
CA LEU A 422 28.27 -25.50 30.13
C LEU A 422 28.57 -24.30 31.03
N LEU A 423 28.20 -23.09 30.59
CA LEU A 423 28.44 -21.87 31.37
C LEU A 423 27.64 -21.88 32.68
N ALA A 424 26.37 -22.31 32.65
CA ALA A 424 25.54 -22.41 33.84
C ALA A 424 26.01 -23.50 34.81
N ALA A 425 26.62 -24.59 34.33
CA ALA A 425 27.22 -25.61 35.17
C ALA A 425 28.52 -25.15 35.84
N LEU A 426 29.31 -24.31 35.14
CA LEU A 426 30.54 -23.72 35.68
C LEU A 426 30.29 -22.59 36.68
N LEU A 427 29.18 -21.86 36.53
CA LEU A 427 28.76 -20.80 37.45
C LEU A 427 27.88 -21.38 38.56
N PRO A 428 28.29 -21.39 39.84
CA PRO A 428 27.50 -21.91 40.95
C PRO A 428 26.39 -20.95 41.39
N LEU A 429 25.62 -20.40 40.43
CA LEU A 429 24.53 -19.47 40.65
C LEU A 429 23.21 -20.18 40.29
N LYS A 430 22.45 -20.59 41.30
CA LYS A 430 21.10 -21.18 41.15
C LYS A 430 20.02 -20.19 41.58
N VAL A 431 20.02 -19.02 40.98
CA VAL A 431 19.04 -17.96 41.27
C VAL A 431 18.25 -17.65 40.01
N VAL A 432 16.94 -17.82 40.07
CA VAL A 432 16.02 -17.40 39.01
C VAL A 432 15.89 -15.88 39.07
N THR A 433 16.54 -15.18 38.14
CA THR A 433 16.40 -13.73 37.98
C THR A 433 15.05 -13.37 37.36
N THR A 434 14.64 -12.09 37.43
CA THR A 434 13.39 -11.66 36.80
C THR A 434 13.41 -11.89 35.30
N GLU A 435 14.57 -11.71 34.65
CA GLU A 435 14.71 -12.01 33.22
C GLU A 435 14.60 -13.51 32.92
N ILE A 436 15.17 -14.40 33.74
CA ILE A 436 15.00 -15.86 33.57
C ILE A 436 13.54 -16.26 33.78
N GLY A 437 12.93 -15.82 34.89
CA GLY A 437 11.57 -16.17 35.27
C GLY A 437 10.54 -15.78 34.21
N ALA A 438 10.69 -14.61 33.58
CA ALA A 438 9.80 -14.15 32.52
C ALA A 438 9.81 -15.02 31.25
N ARG A 439 10.77 -15.97 31.10
CA ARG A 439 10.82 -16.91 29.97
C ARG A 439 10.31 -18.31 30.33
N LEU A 440 9.91 -18.54 31.59
CA LEU A 440 9.39 -19.83 32.06
C LEU A 440 7.87 -19.94 31.92
N THR A 441 7.17 -18.81 31.88
CA THR A 441 5.71 -18.71 31.80
C THR A 441 5.30 -18.11 30.45
N PRO A 442 5.45 -18.85 29.33
CA PRO A 442 5.14 -18.31 28.03
C PRO A 442 3.64 -18.06 27.85
N THR A 443 3.32 -17.02 27.08
CA THR A 443 1.97 -16.50 26.90
C THR A 443 1.56 -16.44 25.42
N LEU A 444 0.29 -16.18 25.16
CA LEU A 444 -0.19 -15.91 23.79
C LEU A 444 0.39 -14.60 23.22
N LEU A 445 0.84 -13.67 24.06
CA LEU A 445 1.47 -12.43 23.61
C LEU A 445 2.82 -12.71 22.95
N ASP A 446 3.58 -13.68 23.48
CA ASP A 446 4.86 -14.11 22.89
C ASP A 446 4.68 -14.66 21.48
N LEU A 447 3.63 -15.46 21.27
CA LEU A 447 3.25 -15.94 19.94
C LEU A 447 2.87 -14.77 19.00
N GLY A 448 2.20 -13.74 19.51
CA GLY A 448 1.93 -12.52 18.76
C GLY A 448 3.20 -11.80 18.29
N VAL A 449 4.20 -11.67 19.19
CA VAL A 449 5.52 -11.11 18.86
C VAL A 449 6.23 -11.95 17.80
N ALA A 450 6.17 -13.29 17.92
CA ALA A 450 6.75 -14.22 16.95
C ALA A 450 6.12 -14.08 15.56
N ILE A 451 4.79 -13.98 15.47
CA ILE A 451 4.07 -13.79 14.21
C ILE A 451 4.50 -12.47 13.54
N ILE A 452 4.50 -11.36 14.30
CA ILE A 452 4.91 -10.05 13.77
C ILE A 452 6.36 -10.09 13.30
N SER A 453 7.26 -10.73 14.07
CA SER A 453 8.67 -10.89 13.72
C SER A 453 8.86 -11.71 12.44
N GLY A 454 8.06 -12.77 12.24
CA GLY A 454 8.07 -13.57 11.01
C GLY A 454 7.60 -12.79 9.78
N ILE A 455 6.55 -11.97 9.92
CA ILE A 455 6.09 -11.08 8.84
C ILE A 455 7.18 -10.06 8.50
N ALA A 456 7.73 -9.40 9.52
CA ALA A 456 8.78 -8.39 9.35
C ALA A 456 10.03 -8.99 8.68
N GLY A 457 10.50 -10.14 9.16
CA GLY A 457 11.66 -10.83 8.61
C GLY A 457 11.46 -11.26 7.15
N ALA A 458 10.34 -11.88 6.81
CA ALA A 458 10.06 -12.27 5.43
C ALA A 458 9.93 -11.07 4.49
N TYR A 459 9.26 -10.01 4.95
CA TYR A 459 9.11 -8.78 4.16
C TYR A 459 10.45 -8.07 3.94
N ALA A 460 11.30 -8.00 4.98
CA ALA A 460 12.65 -7.45 4.92
C ALA A 460 13.48 -8.16 3.85
N HIS A 461 13.55 -9.49 3.93
CA HIS A 461 14.34 -10.29 3.00
C HIS A 461 13.79 -10.19 1.57
N ALA A 462 12.47 -10.11 1.39
CA ALA A 462 11.85 -9.97 0.08
C ALA A 462 12.08 -8.60 -0.58
N ARG A 463 12.54 -7.57 0.14
CA ARG A 463 12.70 -6.20 -0.37
C ARG A 463 14.10 -5.67 -0.05
N ALA A 464 14.98 -5.62 -1.05
CA ALA A 464 16.37 -5.19 -0.89
C ALA A 464 16.54 -3.82 -0.21
N GLU A 465 15.68 -2.83 -0.48
CA GLU A 465 15.69 -1.52 0.20
C GLU A 465 15.37 -1.62 1.70
N VAL A 466 14.45 -2.52 2.06
CA VAL A 466 14.00 -2.70 3.44
C VAL A 466 15.03 -3.53 4.21
N ALA A 467 15.64 -4.54 3.58
CA ALA A 467 16.74 -5.31 4.18
C ALA A 467 17.92 -4.41 4.62
N ARG A 468 18.27 -3.38 3.83
CA ARG A 468 19.36 -2.45 4.15
C ARG A 468 19.04 -1.53 5.34
N SER A 469 17.77 -1.16 5.52
CA SER A 469 17.34 -0.30 6.65
C SER A 469 17.05 -1.10 7.92
N LEU A 470 16.57 -2.33 7.80
CA LEU A 470 16.30 -3.22 8.94
C LEU A 470 17.54 -3.86 9.54
N ALA A 471 18.68 -3.86 8.85
CA ALA A 471 19.96 -4.27 9.44
C ALA A 471 20.32 -3.50 10.74
N GLY A 472 19.71 -2.33 10.97
CA GLY A 472 19.83 -1.55 12.20
C GLY A 472 18.74 -1.77 13.25
N VAL A 473 17.65 -2.50 12.96
CA VAL A 473 16.55 -2.76 13.92
C VAL A 473 16.52 -4.25 14.21
N ALA A 474 16.93 -4.62 15.43
CA ALA A 474 17.01 -5.98 15.93
C ALA A 474 15.72 -6.79 15.69
N ILE A 475 15.70 -7.69 14.69
CA ILE A 475 14.55 -8.57 14.42
C ILE A 475 14.60 -9.84 15.30
N ALA A 476 15.76 -10.18 15.87
CA ALA A 476 15.99 -11.44 16.58
C ALA A 476 15.59 -11.43 18.07
N VAL A 477 14.54 -10.68 18.42
CA VAL A 477 14.14 -10.42 19.82
C VAL A 477 13.59 -11.68 20.53
N ALA A 478 13.15 -12.69 19.80
CA ALA A 478 12.27 -13.72 20.39
C ALA A 478 12.92 -15.09 20.71
N LEU A 479 14.16 -15.37 20.28
CA LEU A 479 14.66 -16.76 20.23
C LEU A 479 15.88 -17.07 21.10
N VAL A 480 16.89 -16.20 21.12
CA VAL A 480 18.14 -16.52 21.84
C VAL A 480 17.97 -16.59 23.36
N PRO A 481 17.26 -15.67 24.03
CA PRO A 481 17.15 -15.78 25.49
C PRO A 481 16.37 -17.02 25.96
N PRO A 482 15.21 -17.39 25.36
CA PRO A 482 14.56 -18.66 25.69
C PRO A 482 15.47 -19.87 25.46
N LEU A 483 16.26 -19.88 24.37
CA LEU A 483 17.26 -20.93 24.13
C LEU A 483 18.35 -20.97 25.21
N ALA A 484 18.85 -19.81 25.63
CA ALA A 484 19.84 -19.70 26.68
C ALA A 484 19.27 -20.13 28.06
N VAL A 485 18.04 -19.74 28.40
CA VAL A 485 17.36 -20.19 29.63
C VAL A 485 17.13 -21.69 29.62
N ALA A 486 16.73 -22.27 28.49
CA ALA A 486 16.62 -23.73 28.35
C ALA A 486 17.98 -24.40 28.60
N GLY A 487 19.07 -23.84 28.07
CA GLY A 487 20.44 -24.31 28.36
C GLY A 487 20.82 -24.16 29.84
N ILE A 488 20.47 -23.05 30.49
CA ILE A 488 20.65 -22.86 31.93
C ILE A 488 19.93 -23.96 32.72
N GLY A 489 18.69 -24.30 32.35
CA GLY A 489 17.94 -25.40 32.94
C GLY A 489 18.66 -26.75 32.83
N ILE A 490 19.27 -27.04 31.69
CA ILE A 490 20.13 -28.23 31.50
C ILE A 490 21.33 -28.18 32.46
N GLY A 491 22.04 -27.04 32.51
CA GLY A 491 23.21 -26.86 33.39
C GLY A 491 22.88 -26.99 34.88
N TRP A 492 21.68 -26.58 35.28
CA TRP A 492 21.19 -26.71 36.66
C TRP A 492 20.61 -28.10 36.99
N GLY A 493 20.25 -28.89 35.97
CA GLY A 493 19.45 -30.11 36.12
C GLY A 493 17.99 -29.83 36.48
N ASP A 494 17.48 -28.62 36.20
CA ASP A 494 16.11 -28.21 36.50
C ASP A 494 15.22 -28.41 35.28
N TRP A 495 14.38 -29.46 35.34
CA TRP A 495 13.48 -29.83 34.25
C TRP A 495 12.36 -28.81 34.03
N SER A 496 11.95 -28.08 35.07
CA SER A 496 10.91 -27.06 34.97
C SER A 496 11.40 -25.85 34.17
N VAL A 497 12.63 -25.40 34.44
CA VAL A 497 13.30 -24.31 33.74
C VAL A 497 13.53 -24.68 32.27
N LEU A 498 14.02 -25.91 32.02
CA LEU A 498 14.24 -26.43 30.67
C LEU A 498 12.94 -26.45 29.86
N TRP A 499 11.86 -27.03 30.39
CA TRP A 499 10.63 -27.23 29.62
C TRP A 499 9.90 -25.91 29.35
N GLY A 500 9.80 -25.03 30.36
CA GLY A 500 9.15 -23.72 30.21
C GLY A 500 9.81 -22.87 29.12
N ALA A 501 11.14 -22.75 29.16
CA ALA A 501 11.88 -21.97 28.17
C ALA A 501 11.95 -22.64 26.79
N SER A 502 12.03 -23.98 26.73
CA SER A 502 11.98 -24.72 25.46
C SER A 502 10.63 -24.56 24.76
N LEU A 503 9.53 -24.55 25.52
CA LEU A 503 8.20 -24.31 24.98
C LEU A 503 8.12 -22.89 24.38
N LEU A 504 8.62 -21.87 25.07
CA LEU A 504 8.70 -20.50 24.54
C LEU A 504 9.54 -20.43 23.25
N PHE A 505 10.69 -21.10 23.22
CA PHE A 505 11.54 -21.17 22.03
C PHE A 505 10.82 -21.82 20.83
N LEU A 506 10.21 -22.99 21.05
CA LEU A 506 9.54 -23.76 19.99
C LEU A 506 8.30 -23.05 19.45
N THR A 507 7.50 -22.44 20.33
CA THR A 507 6.32 -21.64 19.94
C THR A 507 6.72 -20.46 19.08
N ASN A 508 7.74 -19.71 19.51
CA ASN A 508 8.25 -18.57 18.75
C ASN A 508 8.80 -19.00 17.39
N LEU A 509 9.59 -20.08 17.37
CA LEU A 509 10.12 -20.62 16.11
C LEU A 509 9.00 -21.02 15.15
N ALA A 510 8.01 -21.78 15.61
CA ALA A 510 6.89 -22.22 14.78
C ALA A 510 6.04 -21.04 14.28
N GLY A 511 5.76 -20.06 15.15
CA GLY A 511 5.05 -18.83 14.80
C GLY A 511 5.77 -18.02 13.73
N ILE A 512 7.09 -17.83 13.87
CA ILE A 512 7.91 -17.13 12.88
C ILE A 512 7.89 -17.86 11.53
N VAL A 513 8.10 -19.18 11.52
CA VAL A 513 8.10 -19.98 10.27
C VAL A 513 6.76 -19.90 9.55
N LEU A 514 5.65 -20.03 10.29
CA LEU A 514 4.30 -19.95 9.73
C LEU A 514 4.04 -18.57 9.12
N ALA A 515 4.31 -17.51 9.89
CA ALA A 515 4.04 -16.13 9.50
C ALA A 515 4.92 -15.68 8.33
N ALA A 516 6.21 -16.05 8.34
CA ALA A 516 7.12 -15.80 7.24
C ALA A 516 6.70 -16.55 5.96
N GLY A 517 6.31 -17.83 6.08
CA GLY A 517 5.82 -18.64 4.96
C GLY A 517 4.56 -18.06 4.33
N LEU A 518 3.60 -17.61 5.16
CA LEU A 518 2.40 -16.92 4.71
C LEU A 518 2.74 -15.60 4.03
N THR A 519 3.71 -14.84 4.57
CA THR A 519 4.17 -13.59 3.98
C THR A 519 4.76 -13.81 2.59
N PHE A 520 5.64 -14.80 2.40
CA PHE A 520 6.17 -15.15 1.08
C PHE A 520 5.09 -15.57 0.09
N LEU A 521 4.04 -16.25 0.56
CA LEU A 521 2.87 -16.58 -0.26
C LEU A 521 2.12 -15.31 -0.70
N THR A 522 1.84 -14.38 0.22
CA THR A 522 1.15 -13.12 -0.10
C THR A 522 1.94 -12.22 -1.05
N LEU A 523 3.28 -12.24 -0.94
CA LEU A 523 4.18 -11.47 -1.79
C LEU A 523 4.43 -12.11 -3.17
N GLY A 524 3.96 -13.35 -3.39
CA GLY A 524 4.04 -14.02 -4.69
C GLY A 524 5.31 -14.83 -4.93
N TYR A 525 6.11 -15.13 -3.89
CA TYR A 525 7.35 -15.91 -4.01
C TYR A 525 7.13 -17.43 -3.96
N ALA A 526 5.92 -17.87 -3.58
CA ALA A 526 5.53 -19.28 -3.52
C ALA A 526 4.16 -19.53 -4.21
N PRO A 527 4.00 -20.62 -4.99
CA PRO A 527 2.72 -20.95 -5.61
C PRO A 527 1.75 -21.59 -4.60
N PHE A 528 0.52 -21.07 -4.53
CA PHE A 528 -0.50 -21.47 -3.54
C PHE A 528 -0.78 -22.98 -3.50
N HIS A 529 -0.87 -23.64 -4.67
CA HIS A 529 -1.14 -25.07 -4.75
C HIS A 529 -0.02 -25.93 -4.10
N ARG A 530 1.25 -25.54 -4.23
CA ARG A 530 2.35 -26.27 -3.58
C ARG A 530 2.48 -25.91 -2.11
N ALA A 531 2.21 -24.66 -1.75
CA ALA A 531 2.35 -24.15 -0.40
C ALA A 531 1.39 -24.79 0.61
N ARG A 532 0.22 -25.27 0.15
CA ARG A 532 -0.86 -25.78 1.01
C ARG A 532 -0.40 -26.85 2.00
N ARG A 533 0.35 -27.86 1.56
CA ARG A 533 0.78 -28.98 2.43
C ARG A 533 1.76 -28.50 3.52
N GLY A 534 2.74 -27.69 3.15
CA GLY A 534 3.72 -27.14 4.09
C GLY A 534 3.08 -26.23 5.13
N LEU A 535 2.26 -25.27 4.69
CA LEU A 535 1.57 -24.36 5.60
C LEU A 535 0.59 -25.10 6.52
N LEU A 536 -0.11 -26.13 6.04
CA LEU A 536 -1.00 -26.93 6.89
C LEU A 536 -0.22 -27.65 7.99
N ILE A 537 0.94 -28.22 7.69
CA ILE A 537 1.80 -28.88 8.68
C ILE A 537 2.30 -27.88 9.72
N THR A 538 2.81 -26.72 9.29
CA THR A 538 3.28 -25.68 10.21
C THR A 538 2.13 -25.10 11.04
N MET A 539 0.95 -24.91 10.46
CA MET A 539 -0.24 -24.47 11.17
C MET A 539 -0.67 -25.50 12.22
N ALA A 540 -0.68 -26.79 11.87
CA ALA A 540 -0.98 -27.86 12.82
C ALA A 540 0.05 -27.89 13.97
N ALA A 541 1.33 -27.70 13.68
CA ALA A 541 2.38 -27.60 14.70
C ALA A 541 2.15 -26.39 15.61
N VAL A 542 1.87 -25.20 15.06
CA VAL A 542 1.55 -24.01 15.86
C VAL A 542 0.32 -24.25 16.74
N THR A 543 -0.76 -24.83 16.20
CA THR A 543 -1.97 -25.15 16.97
C THR A 543 -1.66 -26.11 18.12
N LEU A 544 -0.89 -27.17 17.86
CA LEU A 544 -0.52 -28.16 18.87
C LEU A 544 0.29 -27.52 20.01
N ILE A 545 1.31 -26.72 19.67
CA ILE A 545 2.19 -26.09 20.66
C ILE A 545 1.49 -24.91 21.38
N SER A 546 0.42 -24.35 20.79
CA SER A 546 -0.39 -23.30 21.43
C SER A 546 -1.29 -23.81 22.56
N ILE A 547 -1.57 -25.12 22.63
CA ILE A 547 -2.43 -25.69 23.68
C ILE A 547 -1.78 -25.51 25.07
N PRO A 548 -0.51 -25.89 25.32
CA PRO A 548 0.17 -25.58 26.57
C PRO A 548 0.23 -24.08 26.91
N LEU A 549 0.40 -23.21 25.91
CA LEU A 549 0.40 -21.76 26.11
C LEU A 549 -0.95 -21.25 26.62
N LEU A 550 -2.05 -21.77 26.09
CA LEU A 550 -3.40 -21.43 26.56
C LEU A 550 -3.58 -21.82 28.03
N LEU A 551 -3.11 -22.99 28.44
CA LEU A 551 -3.16 -23.44 29.83
C LEU A 551 -2.32 -22.55 30.75
N GLY A 552 -1.08 -22.21 30.35
CA GLY A 552 -0.22 -21.30 31.10
C GLY A 552 -0.82 -19.89 31.22
N PHE A 553 -1.41 -19.37 30.13
CA PHE A 553 -2.07 -18.07 30.13
C PHE A 553 -3.32 -18.05 31.03
N MET A 554 -4.09 -19.14 31.05
CA MET A 554 -5.23 -19.28 31.98
C MET A 554 -4.77 -19.26 33.43
N GLY A 555 -3.69 -19.98 33.77
CA GLY A 555 -3.10 -19.96 35.12
C GLY A 555 -2.62 -18.57 35.54
N MET A 556 -1.91 -17.85 34.65
CA MET A 556 -1.47 -16.47 34.90
C MET A 556 -2.66 -15.52 35.10
N LYS A 557 -3.75 -15.70 34.34
CA LYS A 557 -4.97 -14.90 34.50
C LYS A 557 -5.64 -15.17 35.86
N GLU A 558 -5.69 -16.43 36.29
CA GLU A 558 -6.22 -16.81 37.61
C GLU A 558 -5.38 -16.16 38.73
N GLU A 559 -4.05 -16.22 38.63
CA GLU A 559 -3.13 -15.59 39.58
C GLU A 559 -3.31 -14.06 39.66
N GLN A 560 -3.35 -13.38 38.52
CA GLN A 560 -3.58 -11.92 38.47
C GLN A 560 -4.99 -11.53 38.97
N THR A 561 -5.99 -12.38 38.73
CA THR A 561 -7.34 -12.17 39.27
C THR A 561 -7.31 -12.26 40.79
N LEU A 562 -6.61 -13.24 41.36
CA LEU A 562 -6.45 -13.39 42.80
C LEU A 562 -5.66 -12.20 43.40
N VAL A 563 -4.54 -11.81 42.80
CA VAL A 563 -3.77 -10.64 43.25
C VAL A 563 -4.62 -9.38 43.19
N SER A 564 -5.32 -9.09 42.09
CA SER A 564 -6.18 -7.90 41.98
C SER A 564 -7.39 -7.90 42.92
N GLN A 565 -7.87 -9.09 43.31
CA GLN A 565 -8.93 -9.21 44.31
C GLN A 565 -8.42 -8.95 45.73
N LEU A 566 -7.15 -9.25 46.02
CA LEU A 566 -6.56 -9.16 47.36
C LEU A 566 -5.79 -7.85 47.61
N GLU A 567 -5.15 -7.32 46.58
CA GLU A 567 -4.34 -6.11 46.64
C GLU A 567 -5.23 -4.89 46.95
N GLY A 568 -4.91 -4.16 48.03
CA GLY A 568 -5.67 -3.00 48.47
C GLY A 568 -6.94 -3.32 49.27
N LEU A 569 -7.24 -4.60 49.54
CA LEU A 569 -8.33 -4.96 50.44
C LEU A 569 -8.04 -4.48 51.85
N THR A 570 -9.04 -3.87 52.47
CA THR A 570 -9.05 -3.51 53.89
C THR A 570 -9.96 -4.47 54.64
N LEU A 571 -9.39 -5.22 55.56
CA LEU A 571 -10.08 -6.15 56.45
C LEU A 571 -9.74 -5.73 57.88
N GLN A 572 -10.74 -5.29 58.66
CA GLN A 572 -10.57 -4.95 60.08
C GLN A 572 -9.37 -4.02 60.38
N GLU A 573 -9.31 -2.87 59.70
CA GLU A 573 -8.22 -1.89 59.86
C GLU A 573 -6.82 -2.41 59.43
N VAL A 574 -6.76 -3.53 58.72
CA VAL A 574 -5.57 -4.07 58.08
C VAL A 574 -5.73 -4.00 56.56
N THR A 575 -4.82 -3.30 55.89
CA THR A 575 -4.77 -3.23 54.42
C THR A 575 -3.77 -4.24 53.87
N ILE A 576 -4.19 -5.06 52.92
CA ILE A 576 -3.33 -6.01 52.22
C ILE A 576 -2.61 -5.32 51.07
N ARG A 577 -1.29 -5.47 50.98
CA ARG A 577 -0.44 -5.01 49.88
C ARG A 577 0.64 -6.02 49.52
N GLU A 578 1.27 -5.84 48.36
CA GLU A 578 2.38 -6.67 47.89
C GLU A 578 2.04 -8.17 47.87
N VAL A 579 0.86 -8.54 47.38
CA VAL A 579 0.43 -9.94 47.30
C VAL A 579 1.28 -10.68 46.27
N ARG A 580 1.94 -11.75 46.72
CA ARG A 580 2.70 -12.70 45.91
C ARG A 580 2.17 -14.10 46.13
N ILE A 581 1.88 -14.78 45.04
CA ILE A 581 1.36 -16.15 45.07
C ILE A 581 2.51 -17.09 44.77
N ARG A 582 2.68 -18.13 45.60
CA ARG A 582 3.56 -19.26 45.31
C ARG A 582 2.68 -20.49 45.08
N PRO A 583 2.85 -21.19 43.94
CA PRO A 583 2.05 -22.37 43.64
C PRO A 583 2.32 -23.50 44.65
N GLY A 584 1.26 -24.15 45.11
CA GLY A 584 1.27 -25.26 46.06
C GLY A 584 -0.15 -25.69 46.44
N GLU A 585 -0.29 -26.88 47.03
CA GLU A 585 -1.54 -27.35 47.65
C GLU A 585 -1.26 -27.64 49.14
N PRO A 586 -1.68 -26.77 50.09
CA PRO A 586 -2.50 -25.56 49.92
C PRO A 586 -1.75 -24.38 49.27
N LEU A 587 -2.49 -23.39 48.76
CA LEU A 587 -1.92 -22.23 48.04
C LEU A 587 -1.08 -21.37 49.00
N HIS A 588 0.19 -21.10 48.67
CA HIS A 588 1.03 -20.25 49.50
C HIS A 588 0.87 -18.77 49.11
N LEU A 589 0.39 -17.94 50.04
CA LEU A 589 0.24 -16.51 49.85
C LEU A 589 1.25 -15.76 50.71
N SER A 590 2.13 -14.99 50.07
CA SER A 590 3.02 -14.06 50.74
C SER A 590 2.49 -12.64 50.55
N LEU A 591 2.21 -11.93 51.63
CA LEU A 591 1.57 -10.61 51.55
C LEU A 591 2.00 -9.67 52.68
N ARG A 592 1.96 -8.37 52.41
CA ARG A 592 2.26 -7.33 53.39
C ARG A 592 0.97 -6.81 54.01
N LEU A 593 0.87 -6.90 55.33
CA LEU A 593 -0.27 -6.41 56.11
C LEU A 593 0.07 -5.03 56.69
N ILE A 594 -0.73 -4.02 56.36
CA ILE A 594 -0.54 -2.64 56.81
C ILE A 594 -1.62 -2.27 57.82
N SER A 595 -1.26 -1.87 59.03
CA SER A 595 -2.23 -1.47 60.07
C SER A 595 -1.73 -0.27 60.88
N ALA A 596 -2.63 0.40 61.61
CA ALA A 596 -2.30 1.51 62.51
C ALA A 596 -1.63 1.03 63.83
N GLY A 597 -1.79 -0.24 64.18
CA GLY A 597 -1.26 -0.86 65.39
C GLY A 597 -0.64 -2.23 65.15
N THR A 598 -0.22 -2.89 66.22
CA THR A 598 0.25 -4.29 66.20
C THR A 598 -0.93 -5.22 65.93
N ILE A 599 -0.84 -6.07 64.91
CA ILE A 599 -1.88 -7.05 64.59
C ILE A 599 -1.70 -8.26 65.52
N SER A 600 -2.77 -8.71 66.17
CA SER A 600 -2.74 -9.88 67.05
C SER A 600 -2.89 -11.20 66.27
N ASP A 601 -2.49 -12.33 66.85
CA ASP A 601 -2.63 -13.66 66.22
C ASP A 601 -4.09 -13.99 65.86
N GLY A 602 -5.05 -13.53 66.65
CA GLY A 602 -6.48 -13.68 66.35
C GLY A 602 -6.91 -12.90 65.12
N GLN A 603 -6.45 -11.65 64.98
CA GLN A 603 -6.69 -10.85 63.77
C GLN A 603 -6.02 -11.44 62.53
N LEU A 604 -4.86 -12.09 62.68
CA LEU A 604 -4.18 -12.77 61.58
C LEU A 604 -4.96 -13.98 61.07
N GLU A 605 -5.50 -14.82 61.96
CA GLU A 605 -6.37 -15.94 61.58
C GLU A 605 -7.71 -15.48 61.00
N GLU A 606 -8.27 -14.35 61.46
CA GLU A 606 -9.47 -13.76 60.87
C GLU A 606 -9.21 -13.24 59.44
N VAL A 607 -8.08 -12.57 59.21
CA VAL A 607 -7.64 -12.15 57.86
C VAL A 607 -7.44 -13.37 56.97
N LYS A 608 -6.76 -14.42 57.46
CA LYS A 608 -6.56 -15.67 56.72
C LYS A 608 -7.89 -16.32 56.34
N THR A 609 -8.81 -16.46 57.30
CA THR A 609 -10.13 -17.05 57.07
C THR A 609 -10.96 -16.22 56.09
N ALA A 610 -10.88 -14.89 56.17
CA ALA A 610 -11.54 -14.00 55.22
C ALA A 610 -11.00 -14.15 53.80
N ILE A 611 -9.68 -14.32 53.64
CA ILE A 611 -9.04 -14.59 52.36
C ILE A 611 -9.48 -15.98 51.83
N GLU A 612 -9.47 -17.03 52.66
CA GLU A 612 -9.93 -18.37 52.28
C GLU A 612 -11.38 -18.38 51.81
N ASN A 613 -12.27 -17.68 52.51
CA ASN A 613 -13.68 -17.56 52.12
C ASN A 613 -13.86 -16.80 50.79
N ARG A 614 -12.98 -15.83 50.50
CA ARG A 614 -13.03 -15.04 49.26
C ARG A 614 -12.53 -15.84 48.06
N ILE A 615 -11.44 -16.59 48.25
CA ILE A 615 -10.78 -17.39 47.20
C ILE A 615 -11.47 -18.75 47.02
N GLY A 616 -12.15 -19.25 48.05
CA GLY A 616 -12.81 -20.56 48.05
C GLY A 616 -11.85 -21.75 48.09
N ARG A 617 -10.61 -21.55 48.59
CA ARG A 617 -9.56 -22.59 48.69
C ARG A 617 -8.73 -22.37 49.97
N PRO A 618 -8.18 -23.44 50.58
CA PRO A 618 -7.29 -23.32 51.74
C PRO A 618 -5.95 -22.68 51.36
N ILE A 619 -5.39 -21.87 52.25
CA ILE A 619 -4.14 -21.14 52.03
C ILE A 619 -3.13 -21.37 53.15
N VAL A 620 -1.85 -21.29 52.81
CA VAL A 620 -0.76 -21.07 53.75
C VAL A 620 -0.36 -19.61 53.66
N LEU A 621 -0.48 -18.88 54.77
CA LEU A 621 -0.25 -17.44 54.82
C LEU A 621 1.15 -17.12 55.37
N GLU A 622 1.97 -16.45 54.57
CA GLU A 622 3.25 -15.84 54.96
C GLU A 622 3.08 -14.31 54.99
N ALA A 623 2.87 -13.72 56.17
CA ALA A 623 2.56 -12.29 56.28
C ALA A 623 3.73 -11.47 56.81
N THR A 624 4.02 -10.34 56.16
CA THR A 624 4.97 -9.32 56.65
C THR A 624 4.20 -8.12 57.16
N MET A 625 4.42 -7.71 58.41
CA MET A 625 3.61 -6.66 59.04
C MET A 625 4.30 -5.29 58.90
N SER A 626 3.54 -4.25 58.59
CA SER A 626 4.01 -2.86 58.52
C SER A 626 3.04 -1.95 59.26
N ILE A 627 3.54 -1.23 60.26
CA ILE A 627 2.73 -0.30 61.05
C ILE A 627 2.87 1.10 60.45
N VAL A 628 1.75 1.74 60.11
CA VAL A 628 1.70 3.12 59.63
C VAL A 628 0.99 3.96 60.68
N ARG A 629 1.70 4.90 61.30
CA ARG A 629 1.18 5.82 62.33
C ARG A 629 0.98 7.21 61.79
#